data_AF-A0A0Q5D5S7-F1
#
_entry.id   AF-A0A0Q5D5S7-F1
#
_cell.length_a   1.000
_cell.length_b   1.000
_cell.length_c   1.000
_cell.angle_alpha   90.00
_cell.angle_beta   90.00
_cell.angle_gamma   90.00
#
_symmetry.space_group_name_H-M   'P 1'
#
loop_
_entity.id
_entity.type
_entity.pdbx_description
1 polymer ?
#
loop_
_entity_poly.entity_id
_entity_poly.type
_entity_poly.pdbx_seq_one_letter_code
_entity_poly.pdbx_strand_id
1 'polypeptide(L)'
;MKIVRFLLMAVLAWFLLIFAYGIATYPDAPIKPGNNGTYTGKTHRQHTEAEYYAFLRWQTLLMVSGPFGLAAGLILPRLKAKKTGAESRNSLRR
;
A
#
# COMPACT_ATOMS: atom_id res chain seq x y z
N MET A 1 15.01 -8.45 -17.35
CA MET A 1 14.02 -8.84 -16.31
C MET A 1 14.42 -8.51 -14.85
N LYS A 2 15.68 -8.15 -14.52
CA LYS A 2 16.07 -7.77 -13.14
C LYS A 2 15.47 -6.40 -12.72
N ILE A 3 15.53 -5.41 -13.60
CA ILE A 3 14.98 -4.06 -13.39
C ILE A 3 13.48 -4.08 -13.11
N VAL A 4 12.69 -4.82 -13.90
CA VAL A 4 11.23 -4.94 -13.68
C VAL A 4 10.91 -5.52 -12.30
N ARG A 5 11.66 -6.55 -11.86
CA ARG A 5 11.51 -7.09 -10.50
C ARG A 5 11.82 -6.06 -9.42
N PHE A 6 12.87 -5.27 -9.62
CA PHE A 6 13.27 -4.23 -8.67
C PHE A 6 12.21 -3.13 -8.57
N LEU A 7 11.65 -2.70 -9.71
CA LEU A 7 10.54 -1.75 -9.77
C LEU A 7 9.30 -2.28 -9.04
N LEU A 8 8.89 -3.54 -9.29
CA LEU A 8 7.74 -4.12 -8.61
C LEU A 8 7.95 -4.23 -7.09
N MET A 9 9.16 -4.58 -6.64
CA MET A 9 9.48 -4.60 -5.20
C MET A 9 9.46 -3.19 -4.59
N ALA A 10 9.99 -2.19 -5.29
CA ALA A 10 9.98 -0.80 -4.84
C ALA A 10 8.54 -0.28 -4.70
N VAL A 11 7.66 -0.56 -5.68
CA VAL A 11 6.24 -0.18 -5.62
C VAL A 11 5.53 -0.85 -4.44
N LEU A 12 5.78 -2.14 -4.21
CA LEU A 12 5.20 -2.86 -3.08
C LEU A 12 5.69 -2.31 -1.73
N ALA A 13 7.01 -2.05 -1.61
CA ALA A 13 7.59 -1.47 -0.41
C ALA A 13 7.06 -0.05 -0.14
N TRP A 14 6.92 0.76 -1.18
CA TRP A 14 6.32 2.09 -1.10
C TRP A 14 4.87 2.05 -0.59
N PHE A 15 4.05 1.13 -1.12
CA PHE A 15 2.69 0.93 -0.65
C PHE A 15 2.65 0.54 0.84
N LEU A 16 3.49 -0.41 1.26
CA LEU A 16 3.57 -0.84 2.66
C LEU A 16 4.04 0.28 3.59
N LEU A 17 4.98 1.12 3.15
CA LEU A 17 5.44 2.29 3.89
C LEU A 17 4.31 3.31 4.10
N ILE A 18 3.56 3.66 3.06
CA ILE A 18 2.40 4.57 3.17
C ILE A 18 1.36 3.97 4.13
N PHE A 19 1.10 2.67 4.00
CA PHE A 19 0.13 1.99 4.86
C PHE A 19 0.55 2.02 6.34
N ALA A 20 1.80 1.66 6.64
CA ALA A 20 2.34 1.66 7.99
C ALA A 20 2.39 3.08 8.60
N TYR A 21 2.81 4.08 7.80
CA TYR A 21 2.81 5.48 8.20
C TYR A 21 1.40 5.93 8.63
N GLY A 22 0.39 5.54 7.87
CA GLY A 22 -1.00 5.86 8.17
C GLY A 22 -1.51 5.28 9.48
N ILE A 23 -1.20 4.00 9.73
CA ILE A 23 -1.59 3.33 10.98
C ILE A 23 -0.92 3.98 12.19
N ALA A 24 0.36 4.34 12.07
CA ALA A 24 1.10 4.99 13.16
C ALA A 24 0.64 6.44 13.40
N THR A 25 0.35 7.18 12.33
CA THR A 25 0.03 8.62 12.40
C THR A 25 -1.44 8.87 12.74
N TYR A 26 -2.35 8.03 12.24
CA TYR A 26 -3.80 8.17 12.41
C TYR A 26 -4.39 6.96 13.14
N PRO A 27 -3.99 6.70 14.41
CA PRO A 27 -4.52 5.58 15.19
C PRO A 27 -6.02 5.72 15.46
N ASP A 28 -6.54 6.96 15.41
CA ASP A 28 -7.95 7.28 15.64
C ASP A 28 -8.81 7.31 14.35
N ALA A 29 -8.25 6.86 13.23
CA ALA A 29 -8.95 6.81 11.95
C ALA A 29 -10.15 5.84 11.96
N PRO A 30 -11.22 6.10 11.19
CA PRO A 30 -11.36 7.19 10.22
C PRO A 30 -11.86 8.49 10.87
N ILE A 31 -11.23 9.60 10.49
CA ILE A 31 -11.67 10.95 10.90
C ILE A 31 -12.86 11.35 10.03
N LYS A 32 -13.97 11.79 10.65
CA LYS A 32 -15.20 12.19 9.97
C LYS A 32 -15.58 13.63 10.33
N PRO A 33 -16.18 14.39 9.41
CA PRO A 33 -16.79 15.68 9.73
C PRO A 33 -18.05 15.48 10.59
N GLY A 34 -18.20 16.28 11.63
CA GLY A 34 -19.38 16.38 12.49
C GLY A 34 -20.28 17.56 12.11
N ASN A 35 -21.42 17.69 12.79
CA ASN A 35 -22.46 18.68 12.45
C ASN A 35 -22.06 20.16 12.65
N ASN A 36 -21.02 20.47 13.43
CA ASN A 36 -20.67 21.84 13.82
C ASN A 36 -19.28 22.29 13.36
N GLY A 37 -18.80 21.78 12.21
CA GLY A 37 -17.44 22.07 11.72
C GLY A 37 -16.33 21.42 12.57
N THR A 38 -16.70 20.48 13.44
CA THR A 38 -15.78 19.66 14.22
C THR A 38 -15.42 18.40 13.43
N TYR A 39 -14.19 17.89 13.59
CA TYR A 39 -13.76 16.63 13.00
C TYR A 39 -13.51 15.64 14.13
N THR A 40 -14.04 14.43 14.01
CA THR A 40 -13.96 13.42 15.09
C THR A 40 -13.52 12.07 14.56
N GLY A 41 -12.60 11.42 15.27
CA GLY A 41 -12.15 10.04 15.05
C GLY A 41 -13.02 9.01 15.78
N LYS A 42 -12.56 7.76 15.84
CA LYS A 42 -13.25 6.65 16.53
C LYS A 42 -13.33 6.84 18.05
N THR A 43 -12.34 7.47 18.65
CA THR A 43 -12.27 7.76 20.10
C THR A 43 -13.01 9.05 20.47
N HIS A 44 -13.74 9.64 19.52
CA HIS A 44 -14.43 10.92 19.68
C HIS A 44 -13.49 12.09 20.04
N ARG A 45 -12.18 11.91 19.86
CA ARG A 45 -11.22 13.00 19.97
C ARG A 45 -11.51 14.03 18.89
N GLN A 46 -11.53 15.29 19.28
CA GLN A 46 -11.64 16.40 18.34
C GLN A 46 -10.33 16.58 17.57
N HIS A 47 -10.48 16.70 16.26
CA HIS A 47 -9.42 16.94 15.30
C HIS A 47 -9.61 18.29 14.65
N THR A 48 -8.50 18.87 14.21
CA THR A 48 -8.53 20.12 13.44
C THR A 48 -8.88 19.84 11.98
N GLU A 49 -9.34 20.87 11.27
CA GLU A 49 -9.57 20.82 9.83
C GLU A 49 -8.30 20.39 9.07
N ALA A 50 -7.14 20.89 9.49
CA ALA A 50 -5.85 20.53 8.91
C ALA A 50 -5.53 19.03 9.06
N GLU A 51 -5.83 18.43 10.22
CA GLU A 51 -5.64 16.99 10.46
C GLU A 51 -6.58 16.14 9.62
N TYR A 52 -7.84 16.57 9.45
CA TYR A 52 -8.80 15.90 8.59
C TYR A 52 -8.35 15.89 7.12
N TYR A 53 -7.89 17.02 6.59
CA TYR A 53 -7.37 17.08 5.22
C TYR A 53 -6.06 16.31 5.05
N ALA A 54 -5.20 16.27 6.08
CA ALA A 54 -4.00 15.44 6.07
C ALA A 54 -4.34 13.94 6.01
N PHE A 55 -5.33 13.51 6.79
CA PHE A 55 -5.86 12.14 6.74
C PHE A 55 -6.45 11.81 5.36
N LEU A 56 -7.27 12.71 4.79
CA LEU A 56 -7.85 12.52 3.45
C LEU A 56 -6.78 12.38 2.35
N ARG A 57 -5.72 13.21 2.40
CA ARG A 57 -4.59 13.09 1.45
C ARG A 57 -3.89 11.75 1.58
N TRP A 58 -3.62 11.31 2.81
CA TRP A 58 -3.05 9.99 3.06
C TRP A 58 -3.95 8.87 2.56
N GLN A 59 -5.25 8.91 2.88
CA GLN A 59 -6.22 7.90 2.44
C GLN A 59 -6.31 7.82 0.91
N THR A 60 -6.31 8.98 0.25
CA THR A 60 -6.32 9.08 -1.22
C THR A 60 -5.06 8.48 -1.81
N LEU A 61 -3.88 8.81 -1.26
CA LEU A 61 -2.60 8.20 -1.65
C LEU A 61 -2.61 6.68 -1.50
N LEU A 62 -3.19 6.17 -0.40
CA LEU A 62 -3.31 4.73 -0.16
C LEU A 62 -4.25 4.06 -1.16
N MET A 63 -5.42 4.65 -1.45
CA MET A 63 -6.37 4.10 -2.42
C MET A 63 -5.82 4.12 -3.86
N VAL A 64 -5.10 5.18 -4.23
CA VAL A 64 -4.47 5.28 -5.56
C VAL A 64 -3.30 4.31 -5.68
N SER A 65 -2.48 4.14 -4.64
CA SER A 65 -1.34 3.21 -4.65
C SER A 65 -1.74 1.73 -4.50
N GLY A 66 -2.91 1.45 -3.91
CA GLY A 66 -3.43 0.10 -3.67
C GLY A 66 -3.41 -0.80 -4.90
N PRO A 67 -4.05 -0.43 -6.03
CA PRO A 67 -4.04 -1.24 -7.25
C PRO A 67 -2.63 -1.60 -7.75
N PHE A 68 -1.67 -0.67 -7.63
CA PHE A 68 -0.28 -0.91 -8.04
C PHE A 68 0.44 -1.87 -7.09
N GLY A 69 0.24 -1.73 -5.78
CA GLY A 69 0.76 -2.66 -4.77
C GLY A 69 0.20 -4.06 -4.95
N LEU A 70 -1.11 -4.19 -5.17
CA LEU A 70 -1.80 -5.46 -5.42
C LEU A 70 -1.32 -6.13 -6.70
N ALA A 71 -1.23 -5.37 -7.80
CA ALA A 71 -0.69 -5.87 -9.07
C ALA A 71 0.75 -6.36 -8.90
N ALA A 72 1.61 -5.60 -8.21
CA ALA A 72 2.98 -6.01 -7.93
C ALA A 72 3.05 -7.31 -7.11
N GLY A 73 2.24 -7.42 -6.05
CA GLY A 73 2.13 -8.61 -5.22
C GLY A 73 1.67 -9.86 -5.96
N LEU A 74 0.79 -9.73 -6.96
CA LEU A 74 0.31 -10.84 -7.79
C LEU A 74 1.30 -11.26 -8.89
N ILE A 75 2.12 -10.33 -9.40
CA ILE A 75 3.07 -10.57 -10.49
C ILE A 75 4.38 -11.17 -9.97
N LEU A 76 4.89 -10.69 -8.84
CA LEU A 76 6.15 -11.14 -8.21
C LEU A 76 6.27 -12.68 -8.03
N PRO A 77 5.29 -13.38 -7.41
CA PRO A 77 5.37 -14.83 -7.21
C PRO A 77 5.30 -15.60 -8.54
N ARG A 78 4.52 -15.13 -9.52
CA ARG A 78 4.44 -15.75 -10.86
C ARG A 78 5.76 -15.66 -11.62
N LEU A 79 6.51 -14.57 -11.47
CA LEU A 79 7.87 -14.44 -12.03
C LEU A 79 8.90 -15.33 -11.34
N LYS A 80 8.64 -15.77 -10.10
CA LYS A 80 9.51 -16.72 -9.36
C LYS A 80 9.25 -18.15 -9.86
N ALA A 81 7.98 -18.55 -9.95
CA ALA A 81 7.56 -19.84 -10.48
C ALA A 81 8.06 -20.11 -11.91
N LYS A 82 8.02 -19.11 -12.80
CA LYS A 82 8.50 -19.26 -14.18
C LYS A 82 10.00 -19.53 -14.28
N LYS A 83 10.81 -18.99 -13.35
CA LYS A 83 12.25 -19.25 -13.32
C LYS A 83 12.55 -20.70 -12.93
N THR A 84 11.91 -21.19 -11.86
CA THR A 84 12.13 -22.55 -11.36
C THR A 84 11.66 -23.61 -12.35
N GLY A 85 10.53 -23.40 -13.04
CA GLY A 85 10.05 -24.31 -14.08
C GLY A 85 10.94 -24.34 -15.33
N ALA A 86 11.51 -23.21 -15.74
CA ALA A 86 12.46 -23.17 -16.86
C ALA A 86 13.79 -23.84 -16.53
N GLU A 87 14.24 -23.72 -15.27
CA GLU A 87 15.48 -24.33 -14.78
C GLU A 87 15.35 -25.86 -14.67
N SER A 88 14.24 -26.35 -14.10
CA SER A 88 13.95 -27.79 -14.00
C SER A 88 13.79 -28.49 -15.35
N ARG A 89 13.23 -27.80 -16.37
CA ARG A 89 13.08 -28.38 -17.72
C ARG A 89 14.41 -28.49 -18.46
N ASN A 90 15.39 -27.67 -18.12
CA ASN A 90 16.69 -27.66 -18.78
C ASN A 90 17.65 -28.69 -18.17
N SER A 91 17.50 -29.04 -16.89
CA SER A 91 18.27 -30.11 -16.24
C SER A 91 17.85 -31.52 -16.69
N LEU A 92 16.62 -31.71 -17.16
CA LEU A 92 16.13 -32.98 -17.72
C LEU A 92 16.56 -33.22 -19.18
N ARG A 93 17.16 -32.21 -19.82
CA ARG A 93 17.59 -32.25 -21.23
C ARG A 93 19.11 -32.39 -21.40
N ARG A 94 19.85 -32.46 -20.30
CA ARG A 94 21.27 -32.82 -20.22
C ARG A 94 21.38 -34.22 -19.66
#